data_AF-A0AB38RNI6-F1
#
_entry.id   AF-A0AB38RNI6-F1
#
_cell.length_a   1.000
_cell.length_b   1.000
_cell.length_c   1.000
_cell.angle_alpha   90.00
_cell.angle_beta   90.00
_cell.angle_gamma   90.00
#
_symmetry.space_group_name_H-M   'P 1'
#
loop_
_entity.id
_entity.type
_entity.pdbx_description
1 polymer ?
#
loop_
_entity_poly.entity_id
_entity_poly.type
_entity_poly.pdbx_seq_one_letter_code
_entity_poly.pdbx_strand_id
1 'polypeptide(L)'
;MSADRLLCELEDGRRPLSEIVFGLSSGELTSPASTGLAADRWLWLADLLTHPTWGMAAIVDGIDDVCVPVARLCQLTANAIHPLNLRELWSAEQLPAKEQIADHTPGTTGHWEALSAAIDLITDGLDHCEGLDVSGSEAAASAFTAIINAQDANTARSTITAAVEHWAQPPTITVQTEYLGVAS
;
A
#
# COMPACT_ATOMS: atom_id res chain seq x y z
N MET A 1 0.16 -19.99 -1.26
CA MET A 1 1.53 -19.70 -1.72
C MET A 1 1.90 -18.37 -1.08
N SER A 2 2.74 -18.44 -0.06
CA SER A 2 2.94 -17.37 0.92
C SER A 2 3.94 -16.31 0.40
N ALA A 3 4.00 -15.15 1.04
CA ALA A 3 4.94 -14.05 0.78
C ALA A 3 6.43 -14.48 0.67
N ASP A 4 6.76 -15.72 1.06
CA ASP A 4 8.05 -16.37 0.92
C ASP A 4 8.69 -16.21 -0.47
N ARG A 5 7.93 -16.32 -1.58
CA ARG A 5 8.54 -16.25 -2.92
C ARG A 5 8.96 -14.83 -3.28
N LEU A 6 8.13 -13.83 -3.02
CA LEU A 6 8.46 -12.43 -3.29
C LEU A 6 9.69 -12.00 -2.46
N LEU A 7 9.69 -12.34 -1.18
CA LEU A 7 10.81 -12.02 -0.30
C LEU A 7 12.11 -12.70 -0.76
N CYS A 8 12.07 -13.99 -1.15
CA CYS A 8 13.22 -14.67 -1.73
C CYS A 8 13.80 -13.96 -2.97
N GLU A 9 12.94 -13.50 -3.89
CA GLU A 9 13.37 -12.80 -5.11
C GLU A 9 13.98 -11.42 -4.81
N LEU A 10 13.47 -10.76 -3.77
CA LEU A 10 14.02 -9.50 -3.28
C LEU A 10 15.39 -9.70 -2.62
N GLU A 11 15.56 -10.75 -1.81
CA GLU A 11 16.80 -11.07 -1.08
C GLU A 11 17.92 -11.63 -1.98
N ASP A 12 17.61 -12.51 -2.95
CA ASP A 12 18.63 -13.12 -3.83
C ASP A 12 19.30 -12.07 -4.73
N GLY A 13 18.63 -10.94 -4.99
CA GLY A 13 19.21 -9.80 -5.71
C GLY A 13 19.48 -10.03 -7.21
N ARG A 14 19.25 -11.24 -7.73
CA ARG A 14 19.55 -11.61 -9.12
C ARG A 14 18.51 -11.13 -10.12
N ARG A 15 17.23 -11.15 -9.74
CA ARG A 15 16.12 -10.70 -10.60
C ARG A 15 16.04 -9.17 -10.53
N PRO A 16 16.05 -8.44 -11.66
CA PRO A 16 15.86 -6.99 -11.69
C PRO A 16 14.55 -6.58 -11.00
N LEU A 17 14.56 -5.44 -10.28
CA LEU A 17 13.37 -4.97 -9.56
C LEU A 17 12.16 -4.76 -10.50
N SER A 18 12.39 -4.28 -11.72
CA SER A 18 11.34 -4.14 -12.73
C SER A 18 10.70 -5.48 -13.14
N GLU A 19 11.49 -6.57 -13.18
CA GLU A 19 10.95 -7.91 -13.45
C GLU A 19 10.20 -8.48 -12.27
N ILE A 20 10.59 -8.12 -11.03
CA ILE A 20 9.85 -8.47 -9.82
C ILE A 20 8.49 -7.76 -9.83
N VAL A 21 8.47 -6.45 -10.10
CA VAL A 21 7.22 -5.67 -10.22
C VAL A 21 6.32 -6.23 -11.32
N PHE A 22 6.87 -6.56 -12.49
CA PHE A 22 6.11 -7.23 -13.55
C PHE A 22 5.52 -8.57 -13.08
N GLY A 23 6.27 -9.32 -12.28
CA GLY A 23 5.80 -10.56 -11.66
C GLY A 23 4.58 -10.33 -10.76
N LEU A 24 4.55 -9.22 -10.01
CA LEU A 24 3.40 -8.83 -9.19
C LEU A 24 2.19 -8.48 -10.07
N SER A 25 2.37 -7.61 -11.06
CA SER A 25 1.28 -7.17 -11.95
C SER A 25 0.69 -8.29 -12.80
N SER A 26 1.48 -9.31 -13.13
CA SER A 26 1.04 -10.47 -13.91
C SER A 26 0.47 -11.61 -13.06
N GLY A 27 0.54 -11.50 -11.73
CA GLY A 27 0.15 -12.55 -10.79
C GLY A 27 1.13 -13.73 -10.68
N GLU A 28 2.31 -13.65 -11.31
CA GLU A 28 3.39 -14.63 -11.14
C GLU A 28 3.94 -14.64 -9.69
N LEU A 29 4.01 -13.44 -9.11
CA LEU A 29 4.35 -13.20 -7.71
C LEU A 29 3.12 -12.69 -6.98
N THR A 30 2.93 -13.20 -5.77
CA THR A 30 1.82 -12.80 -4.90
C THR A 30 2.12 -11.43 -4.29
N SER A 31 1.20 -10.46 -4.46
CA SER A 31 1.31 -9.13 -3.84
C SER A 31 1.38 -9.24 -2.30
N PRO A 32 2.14 -8.38 -1.60
CA PRO A 32 2.04 -8.29 -0.15
C PRO A 32 0.60 -8.05 0.27
N ALA A 33 0.23 -8.56 1.45
CA ALA A 33 -1.11 -8.42 2.01
C ALA A 33 -2.28 -8.98 1.17
N SER A 34 -2.01 -9.68 0.07
CA SER A 34 -3.03 -10.40 -0.71
C SER A 34 -3.53 -11.69 -0.03
N THR A 35 -2.86 -12.12 1.03
CA THR A 35 -3.29 -13.22 1.91
C THR A 35 -3.65 -12.65 3.28
N GLY A 36 -4.48 -13.31 4.10
CA GLY A 36 -4.84 -12.81 5.43
C GLY A 36 -6.15 -12.02 5.47
N LEU A 37 -6.36 -11.24 6.54
CA LEU A 37 -7.59 -10.47 6.73
C LEU A 37 -7.58 -9.21 5.86
N ALA A 38 -8.75 -8.83 5.34
CA ALA A 38 -8.90 -7.59 4.56
C ALA A 38 -8.49 -6.34 5.36
N ALA A 39 -8.74 -6.33 6.67
CA ALA A 39 -8.33 -5.23 7.55
C ALA A 39 -6.80 -5.06 7.58
N ASP A 40 -6.05 -6.16 7.73
CA ASP A 40 -4.59 -6.11 7.75
C ASP A 40 -4.02 -5.63 6.42
N ARG A 41 -4.67 -5.98 5.31
CA ARG A 41 -4.33 -5.46 3.98
C ARG A 41 -4.49 -3.96 3.89
N TRP A 42 -5.62 -3.43 4.33
CA TRP A 42 -5.84 -1.99 4.33
C TRP A 42 -4.84 -1.25 5.22
N LEU A 43 -4.45 -1.80 6.36
CA LEU A 43 -3.41 -1.21 7.20
C LEU A 43 -2.04 -1.21 6.50
N TRP A 44 -1.66 -2.32 5.86
CA TRP A 44 -0.41 -2.39 5.12
C TRP A 44 -0.38 -1.40 3.94
N LEU A 45 -1.50 -1.23 3.22
CA LEU A 45 -1.62 -0.24 2.16
C LEU A 45 -1.51 1.20 2.70
N ALA A 46 -2.01 1.47 3.90
CA ALA A 46 -1.81 2.77 4.55
C ALA A 46 -0.32 3.04 4.86
N ASP A 47 0.39 2.03 5.35
CA ASP A 47 1.82 2.13 5.63
C ASP A 47 2.64 2.23 4.33
N LEU A 48 2.23 1.57 3.25
CA LEU A 48 2.83 1.73 1.92
C LEU A 48 2.80 3.18 1.44
N LEU A 49 1.79 3.95 1.84
CA LEU A 49 1.71 5.38 1.53
C LEU A 49 2.56 6.24 2.47
N THR A 50 2.57 5.93 3.78
CA THR A 50 2.98 6.90 4.81
C THR A 50 3.99 6.41 5.84
N HIS A 51 4.48 5.16 5.75
CA HIS A 51 5.48 4.67 6.68
C HIS A 51 6.74 5.53 6.62
N PRO A 52 7.29 5.98 7.77
CA PRO A 52 8.31 7.04 7.82
C PRO A 52 9.65 6.68 7.17
N THR A 53 9.88 5.40 6.86
CA THR A 53 11.16 4.93 6.28
C THR A 53 11.02 4.24 4.92
N TRP A 54 9.84 3.74 4.57
CA TRP A 54 9.65 2.95 3.35
C TRP A 54 8.34 3.26 2.62
N GLY A 55 7.46 4.06 3.20
CA GLY A 55 6.25 4.51 2.55
C GLY A 55 6.59 5.56 1.48
N MET A 56 5.74 5.67 0.46
CA MET A 56 6.00 6.54 -0.69
C MET A 56 6.22 8.01 -0.28
N ALA A 57 5.47 8.54 0.68
CA ALA A 57 5.63 9.92 1.16
C ALA A 57 7.02 10.20 1.78
N ALA A 58 7.70 9.17 2.29
CA ALA A 58 9.07 9.31 2.79
C ALA A 58 10.14 9.24 1.68
N ILE A 59 9.77 8.74 0.49
CA ILE A 59 10.70 8.44 -0.60
C ILE A 59 10.58 9.42 -1.77
N VAL A 60 9.35 9.83 -2.08
CA VAL A 60 9.03 10.71 -3.20
C VAL A 60 8.65 12.06 -2.62
N ASP A 61 9.49 13.08 -2.84
CA ASP A 61 9.25 14.42 -2.30
C ASP A 61 7.93 15.00 -2.81
N GLY A 62 7.13 15.61 -1.92
CA GLY A 62 6.00 16.46 -2.34
C GLY A 62 4.71 15.73 -2.71
N ILE A 63 4.54 14.47 -2.33
CA ILE A 63 3.29 13.70 -2.52
C ILE A 63 2.50 13.48 -1.22
N ASP A 64 2.94 14.08 -0.11
CA ASP A 64 2.33 13.92 1.22
C ASP A 64 0.86 14.32 1.24
N ASP A 65 0.52 15.37 0.50
CA ASP A 65 -0.82 15.92 0.39
C ASP A 65 -1.81 14.96 -0.27
N VAL A 66 -1.34 13.97 -1.03
CA VAL A 66 -2.15 12.86 -1.56
C VAL A 66 -2.00 11.59 -0.72
N CYS A 67 -0.78 11.21 -0.35
CA CYS A 67 -0.54 9.96 0.38
C CYS A 67 -1.19 9.97 1.78
N VAL A 68 -1.14 11.08 2.51
CA VAL A 68 -1.66 11.15 3.88
C VAL A 68 -3.18 11.00 3.93
N PRO A 69 -3.99 11.72 3.12
CA PRO A 69 -5.43 11.49 3.07
C PRO A 69 -5.80 10.07 2.68
N VAL A 70 -5.19 9.52 1.62
CA VAL A 70 -5.48 8.17 1.13
C VAL A 70 -5.12 7.12 2.19
N ALA A 71 -3.98 7.25 2.88
CA ALA A 71 -3.60 6.36 3.97
C ALA A 71 -4.60 6.38 5.12
N ARG A 72 -5.12 7.56 5.47
CA ARG A 72 -6.16 7.69 6.49
C ARG A 72 -7.45 6.98 6.06
N LEU A 73 -7.80 7.02 4.77
CA LEU A 73 -8.96 6.29 4.26
C LEU A 73 -8.73 4.78 4.28
N CYS A 74 -7.54 4.30 3.95
CA CYS A 74 -7.16 2.89 4.13
C CYS A 74 -7.33 2.47 5.61
N GLN A 75 -6.83 3.25 6.56
CA GLN A 75 -7.00 3.00 8.00
C GLN A 75 -8.47 2.99 8.44
N LEU A 76 -9.29 3.92 7.94
CA LEU A 76 -10.73 3.93 8.20
C LEU A 76 -11.41 2.69 7.62
N THR A 77 -11.02 2.27 6.42
CA THR A 77 -11.56 1.09 5.73
C THR A 77 -11.18 -0.21 6.45
N ALA A 78 -9.99 -0.27 7.06
CA ALA A 78 -9.57 -1.40 7.89
C ALA A 78 -10.45 -1.59 9.14
N ASN A 79 -11.02 -0.50 9.66
CA ASN A 79 -11.80 -0.52 10.89
C ASN A 79 -13.29 -0.77 10.59
N ALA A 80 -13.84 -1.85 11.15
CA ALA A 80 -15.22 -2.31 10.89
C ALA A 80 -16.35 -1.33 11.31
N ILE A 81 -16.02 -0.23 11.98
CA ILE A 81 -16.98 0.84 12.28
C ILE A 81 -16.98 1.79 11.09
N HIS A 82 -17.76 1.43 10.07
CA HIS A 82 -17.95 2.28 8.89
C HIS A 82 -18.46 3.65 9.33
N PRO A 83 -17.73 4.76 9.08
CA PRO A 83 -18.39 6.05 9.07
C PRO A 83 -19.41 6.01 7.93
N LEU A 84 -20.62 6.55 8.18
CA LEU A 84 -21.76 6.52 7.24
C LEU A 84 -21.45 7.12 5.85
N ASN A 85 -20.27 7.73 5.66
CA ASN A 85 -19.84 8.45 4.47
C ASN A 85 -18.50 7.96 3.87
N LEU A 86 -18.01 6.75 4.17
CA LEU A 86 -16.70 6.28 3.68
C LEU A 86 -16.56 6.38 2.14
N ARG A 87 -17.62 6.06 1.39
CA ARG A 87 -17.65 6.20 -0.08
C ARG A 87 -17.50 7.66 -0.53
N GLU A 88 -18.11 8.60 0.18
CA GLU A 88 -18.02 10.03 -0.13
C GLU A 88 -16.60 10.55 0.14
N LEU A 89 -15.97 10.06 1.21
CA LEU A 89 -14.58 10.37 1.53
C LEU A 89 -13.62 9.86 0.45
N TRP A 90 -13.76 8.61 0.00
CA TRP A 90 -12.99 8.08 -1.14
C TRP A 90 -13.23 8.88 -2.42
N SER A 91 -14.48 9.25 -2.70
CA SER A 91 -14.81 10.03 -3.90
C SER A 91 -14.19 11.43 -3.88
N ALA A 92 -14.05 12.04 -2.71
CA ALA A 92 -13.48 13.37 -2.55
C ALA A 92 -12.00 13.46 -2.94
N GLU A 93 -11.23 12.37 -2.74
CA GLU A 93 -9.80 12.33 -3.05
C GLU A 93 -9.52 12.02 -4.54
N GLN A 94 -10.51 11.59 -5.31
CA GLN A 94 -10.29 11.16 -6.70
C GLN A 94 -9.87 12.29 -7.64
N LEU A 95 -10.53 13.46 -7.55
CA LEU A 95 -10.24 14.58 -8.45
C LEU A 95 -8.87 15.21 -8.16
N PRO A 96 -8.50 15.54 -6.90
CA PRO A 96 -7.18 16.07 -6.59
C PRO A 96 -6.03 15.17 -7.09
N ALA A 97 -6.11 13.86 -6.88
CA ALA A 97 -5.08 12.92 -7.32
C ALA A 97 -4.94 12.89 -8.86
N LYS A 98 -6.06 12.96 -9.59
CA LYS A 98 -6.08 13.00 -11.07
C LYS A 98 -5.58 14.32 -11.65
N GLU A 99 -5.77 15.42 -10.95
CA GLU A 99 -5.25 16.72 -11.39
C GLU A 99 -3.73 16.75 -11.23
N GLN A 100 -3.20 16.27 -10.09
CA GLN A 100 -1.75 16.27 -9.85
C GLN A 100 -0.99 15.35 -10.81
N ILE A 101 -1.52 14.16 -11.13
CA ILE A 101 -0.79 13.23 -12.02
C ILE A 101 -0.56 13.80 -13.42
N ALA A 102 -1.42 14.73 -13.89
CA ALA A 102 -1.29 15.36 -15.20
C ALA A 102 -0.03 16.24 -15.34
N ASP A 103 0.54 16.70 -14.22
CA ASP A 103 1.73 17.54 -14.18
C ASP A 103 3.05 16.74 -14.15
N HIS A 104 2.96 15.41 -14.11
CA HIS A 104 4.13 14.52 -13.96
C HIS A 104 4.31 13.58 -15.15
N THR A 105 5.56 13.19 -15.38
CA THR A 105 5.95 12.26 -16.46
C THR A 105 6.35 10.90 -15.88
N PRO A 106 5.85 9.77 -16.41
CA PRO A 106 6.25 8.43 -15.99
C PRO A 106 7.77 8.20 -16.06
N GLY A 107 8.30 7.38 -15.16
CA GLY A 107 9.67 6.88 -15.22
C GLY A 107 10.77 7.87 -14.82
N THR A 108 10.42 9.00 -14.18
CA THR A 108 11.37 10.07 -13.88
C THR A 108 11.76 10.15 -12.41
N THR A 109 10.86 10.62 -11.55
CA THR A 109 11.10 10.88 -10.12
C THR A 109 10.25 10.01 -9.20
N GLY A 110 9.48 9.07 -9.77
CA GLY A 110 8.50 8.27 -9.04
C GLY A 110 7.17 8.98 -8.75
N HIS A 111 7.03 10.28 -9.03
CA HIS A 111 5.80 11.02 -8.75
C HIS A 111 4.59 10.47 -9.50
N TRP A 112 4.75 10.21 -10.80
CA TRP A 112 3.66 9.71 -11.61
C TRP A 112 3.17 8.34 -11.11
N GLU A 113 4.10 7.46 -10.76
CA GLU A 113 3.78 6.13 -10.24
C GLU A 113 3.18 6.17 -8.83
N ALA A 114 3.66 7.09 -7.97
CA ALA A 114 3.09 7.26 -6.64
C ALA A 114 1.65 7.78 -6.68
N LEU A 115 1.38 8.75 -7.55
CA LEU A 115 0.02 9.24 -7.79
C LEU A 115 -0.85 8.16 -8.44
N SER A 116 -0.30 7.33 -9.32
CA SER A 116 -1.01 6.16 -9.87
C SER A 116 -1.40 5.19 -8.77
N ALA A 117 -0.48 4.86 -7.86
CA ALA A 117 -0.77 3.99 -6.71
C ALA A 117 -1.87 4.55 -5.82
N ALA A 118 -1.88 5.86 -5.56
CA ALA A 118 -2.95 6.50 -4.82
C ALA A 118 -4.31 6.44 -5.55
N ILE A 119 -4.32 6.63 -6.87
CA ILE A 119 -5.54 6.52 -7.70
C ILE A 119 -6.06 5.08 -7.73
N ASP A 120 -5.18 4.09 -7.83
CA ASP A 120 -5.51 2.66 -7.77
C ASP A 120 -6.16 2.35 -6.41
N LEU A 121 -5.61 2.86 -5.29
CA LEU A 121 -6.20 2.70 -3.96
C LEU A 121 -7.54 3.40 -3.78
N ILE A 122 -7.71 4.58 -4.36
CA ILE A 122 -9.00 5.28 -4.35
C ILE A 122 -10.04 4.44 -5.11
N THR A 123 -9.65 3.82 -6.22
CA THR A 123 -10.52 2.93 -7.00
C THR A 123 -10.88 1.69 -6.18
N ASP A 124 -9.91 1.02 -5.57
CA ASP A 124 -10.14 -0.11 -4.65
C ASP A 124 -11.04 0.30 -3.47
N GLY A 125 -10.86 1.51 -2.92
CA GLY A 125 -11.70 2.03 -1.84
C GLY A 125 -13.17 2.19 -2.22
N LEU A 126 -13.42 2.68 -3.45
CA LEU A 126 -14.76 2.80 -4.01
C LEU A 126 -15.37 1.42 -4.31
N ASP A 127 -14.62 0.52 -4.92
CA ASP A 127 -15.05 -0.85 -5.23
C ASP A 127 -15.38 -1.63 -3.95
N HIS A 128 -14.56 -1.46 -2.91
CA HIS A 128 -14.83 -2.03 -1.58
C HIS A 128 -16.14 -1.52 -0.98
N CYS A 129 -16.45 -0.22 -1.14
CA CYS A 129 -17.72 0.35 -0.70
C CYS A 129 -18.93 -0.23 -1.46
N GLU A 130 -18.72 -0.82 -2.64
CA GLU A 130 -19.74 -1.53 -3.42
C GLU A 130 -19.79 -3.03 -3.10
N GLY A 131 -18.97 -3.50 -2.14
CA GLY A 131 -18.91 -4.88 -1.70
C GLY A 131 -18.06 -5.78 -2.60
N LEU A 132 -17.23 -5.20 -3.46
CA LEU A 132 -16.29 -5.94 -4.30
C LEU A 132 -15.06 -6.36 -3.49
N ASP A 133 -14.44 -7.47 -3.89
CA ASP A 133 -13.16 -7.90 -3.35
C ASP A 133 -12.03 -7.11 -4.00
N VAL A 134 -11.09 -6.64 -3.20
CA VAL A 134 -10.03 -5.71 -3.62
C VAL A 134 -8.70 -6.21 -3.12
N SER A 135 -7.72 -6.23 -4.02
CA SER A 135 -6.42 -6.85 -3.77
C SER A 135 -5.31 -5.85 -3.44
N GLY A 136 -5.41 -4.59 -3.89
CA GLY A 136 -4.32 -3.62 -3.79
C GLY A 136 -3.11 -3.95 -4.68
N SER A 137 -3.24 -4.89 -5.64
CA SER A 137 -2.08 -5.34 -6.42
C SER A 137 -1.56 -4.30 -7.40
N GLU A 138 -2.45 -3.58 -8.10
CA GLU A 138 -2.07 -2.46 -8.95
C GLU A 138 -1.39 -1.36 -8.14
N ALA A 139 -1.98 -0.98 -7.00
CA ALA A 139 -1.40 0.01 -6.10
C ALA A 139 0.00 -0.38 -5.61
N ALA A 140 0.20 -1.64 -5.21
CA ALA A 140 1.50 -2.13 -4.75
C ALA A 140 2.55 -2.10 -5.89
N ALA A 141 2.18 -2.52 -7.09
CA ALA A 141 3.07 -2.49 -8.25
C ALA A 141 3.44 -1.04 -8.65
N SER A 142 2.46 -0.15 -8.67
CA SER A 142 2.66 1.29 -8.90
C SER A 142 3.59 1.90 -7.84
N ALA A 143 3.36 1.61 -6.56
CA ALA A 143 4.19 2.13 -5.47
C ALA A 143 5.64 1.63 -5.52
N PHE A 144 5.85 0.34 -5.82
CA PHE A 144 7.21 -0.18 -5.98
C PHE A 144 7.91 0.40 -7.20
N THR A 145 7.18 0.68 -8.29
CA THR A 145 7.75 1.40 -9.43
C THR A 145 8.13 2.83 -9.05
N ALA A 146 7.33 3.51 -8.23
CA ALA A 146 7.67 4.83 -7.71
C ALA A 146 8.99 4.82 -6.91
N ILE A 147 9.15 3.85 -6.01
CA ILE A 147 10.38 3.67 -5.22
C ILE A 147 11.59 3.38 -6.13
N ILE A 148 11.43 2.52 -7.15
CA ILE A 148 12.48 2.21 -8.13
C ILE A 148 12.92 3.47 -8.89
N ASN A 149 11.98 4.34 -9.28
CA ASN A 149 12.28 5.55 -10.03
C ASN A 149 12.86 6.66 -9.14
N ALA A 150 12.56 6.68 -7.85
CA ALA A 150 13.01 7.70 -6.90
C ALA A 150 14.39 7.42 -6.28
N GLN A 151 14.85 6.17 -6.31
CA GLN A 151 16.06 5.74 -5.61
C GLN A 151 17.02 4.97 -6.53
N ASP A 152 18.28 4.82 -6.12
CA ASP A 152 19.17 3.85 -6.75
C ASP A 152 18.71 2.41 -6.48
N ALA A 153 19.11 1.47 -7.34
CA ALA A 153 18.60 0.11 -7.32
C ALA A 153 18.84 -0.66 -6.00
N ASN A 154 19.94 -0.38 -5.27
CA ASN A 154 20.21 -1.07 -4.01
C ASN A 154 19.31 -0.51 -2.90
N THR A 155 19.20 0.81 -2.82
CA THR A 155 18.31 1.48 -1.86
C THR A 155 16.86 1.09 -2.12
N ALA A 156 16.39 1.14 -3.38
CA ALA A 156 15.05 0.72 -3.76
C ALA A 156 14.75 -0.72 -3.36
N ARG A 157 15.70 -1.64 -3.56
CA ARG A 157 15.56 -3.03 -3.16
C ARG A 157 15.40 -3.15 -1.65
N SER A 158 16.28 -2.51 -0.87
CA SER A 158 16.18 -2.52 0.59
C SER A 158 14.87 -1.92 1.10
N THR A 159 14.40 -0.82 0.50
CA THR A 159 13.12 -0.18 0.83
C THR A 159 11.95 -1.14 0.58
N ILE A 160 11.89 -1.76 -0.62
CA ILE A 160 10.82 -2.71 -0.97
C ILE A 160 10.87 -3.95 -0.08
N THR A 161 12.07 -4.50 0.18
CA THR A 161 12.23 -5.62 1.12
C THR A 161 11.65 -5.28 2.49
N ALA A 162 11.97 -4.12 3.06
CA ALA A 162 11.44 -3.70 4.36
C ALA A 162 9.91 -3.60 4.37
N ALA A 163 9.31 -3.06 3.30
CA ALA A 163 7.84 -2.99 3.16
C ALA A 163 7.21 -4.39 3.11
N VAL A 164 7.83 -5.35 2.41
CA VAL A 164 7.35 -6.73 2.30
C VAL A 164 7.54 -7.52 3.60
N GLU A 165 8.68 -7.33 4.28
CA GLU A 165 8.96 -7.95 5.58
C GLU A 165 7.96 -7.51 6.65
N HIS A 166 7.55 -6.23 6.64
CA HIS A 166 6.54 -5.71 7.57
C HIS A 166 5.22 -6.47 7.44
N TRP A 167 4.83 -6.84 6.23
CA TRP A 167 3.66 -7.70 5.99
C TRP A 167 3.88 -9.15 6.46
N ALA A 168 5.07 -9.71 6.25
CA ALA A 168 5.38 -11.09 6.66
C ALA A 168 5.35 -11.28 8.18
N GLN A 169 5.37 -10.19 8.96
CA GLN A 169 5.27 -10.17 10.41
C GLN A 169 4.11 -9.26 10.88
N PRO A 170 2.84 -9.65 10.66
CA PRO A 170 1.73 -8.82 11.10
C PRO A 170 1.80 -8.62 12.62
N PRO A 171 1.58 -7.39 13.13
CA PRO A 171 1.68 -7.10 14.54
C PRO A 171 0.75 -8.04 15.33
N THR A 172 1.32 -8.72 16.32
CA THR A 172 0.53 -9.58 17.20
C THR A 172 -0.41 -8.71 18.03
N ILE A 173 -1.70 -8.66 17.67
CA ILE A 173 -2.71 -8.00 18.50
C ILE A 173 -2.85 -8.80 19.80
N THR A 174 -2.19 -8.32 20.85
CA THR A 174 -2.40 -8.85 22.20
C THR A 174 -3.65 -8.18 22.75
N VAL A 175 -4.80 -8.84 22.62
CA VAL A 175 -6.01 -8.41 23.32
C VAL A 175 -5.77 -8.61 24.81
N GLN A 176 -5.51 -7.53 25.54
CA GLN A 176 -5.60 -7.55 27.00
C GLN A 176 -7.08 -7.61 27.37
N THR A 177 -7.59 -8.82 27.61
CA THR A 177 -8.89 -9.00 28.25
C THR A 177 -8.75 -8.60 29.71
N GLU A 178 -8.94 -7.31 30.01
CA GLU A 178 -9.25 -6.91 31.39
C GLU A 178 -10.61 -7.53 31.75
N TYR A 179 -10.55 -8.61 32.53
CA TYR A 179 -11.71 -9.15 33.21
C TYR A 179 -12.29 -8.05 34.11
N LEU A 180 -13.41 -7.45 33.69
CA LEU A 180 -14.27 -6.67 34.57
C LEU A 180 -14.84 -7.64 35.62
N GLY A 181 -14.12 -7.76 36.74
CA GLY A 181 -14.56 -8.48 37.92
C GLY A 181 -15.86 -7.88 38.43
N VAL A 182 -16.96 -8.61 38.28
CA VAL A 182 -18.23 -8.28 38.92
C VAL A 182 -18.07 -8.62 40.39
N ALA A 183 -17.94 -7.61 41.24
CA ALA A 183 -17.95 -7.78 42.69
C ALA A 183 -19.31 -8.36 43.12
N SER A 184 -19.24 -9.39 43.95
CA SER A 184 -20.37 -10.12 44.55
C SER A 184 -21.02 -9.33 45.69
#